data_AF-A0A927SRW3-F1
#
_entry.id   AF-A0A927SRW3-F1
#
_cell.length_a   1.000
_cell.length_b   1.000
_cell.length_c   1.000
_cell.angle_alpha   90.00
_cell.angle_beta   90.00
_cell.angle_gamma   90.00
#
_symmetry.space_group_name_H-M   'P 1'
#
loop_
_entity.id
_entity.type
_entity.pdbx_description
1 polymer ?
#
loop_
_entity_poly.entity_id
_entity_poly.type
_entity_poly.pdbx_seq_one_letter_code
_entity_poly.pdbx_strand_id
1 'polypeptide(L)'
;MDKGTLQRAINTYGKDAQSDMVIEEALELALAILKHRRAIRCNCSEEHIKLRKDNVVEECADTRIMLEQVNMMFDCEKDVDQQIEFKVNRLKERMDKEFCQRCTDFTLMNEVE
;
A
#
# COMPACT_ATOMS: atom_id res chain seq x y z
N MET A 1 -1.33 18.21 0.81
CA MET A 1 -1.62 17.82 2.20
C MET A 1 -1.16 18.96 3.09
N ASP A 2 -1.99 19.45 4.01
CA ASP A 2 -1.63 20.55 4.91
C ASP A 2 -0.81 20.03 6.11
N LYS A 3 0.52 20.08 5.99
CA LYS A 3 1.42 19.64 7.08
C LYS A 3 1.27 20.50 8.34
N GLY A 4 0.75 21.73 8.25
CA GLY A 4 0.51 22.60 9.41
C GLY A 4 -0.55 22.03 10.35
N THR A 5 -1.66 21.54 9.79
CA THR A 5 -2.70 20.85 10.56
C THR A 5 -2.20 19.55 11.18
N LEU A 6 -1.39 18.76 10.45
CA LEU A 6 -0.81 17.52 10.99
C LEU A 6 0.15 17.78 12.14
N GLN A 7 0.99 18.82 12.03
CA GLN A 7 1.88 19.22 13.11
C GLN A 7 1.08 19.65 14.34
N ARG A 8 -0.01 20.39 14.15
CA ARG A 8 -0.90 20.79 15.24
C ARG A 8 -1.55 19.57 15.91
N ALA A 9 -1.94 18.55 15.15
CA ALA A 9 -2.47 17.31 15.71
C ALA A 9 -1.45 16.60 16.60
N ILE A 10 -0.20 16.44 16.13
CA ILE A 10 0.90 15.88 16.93
C ILE A 10 1.12 16.69 18.22
N ASN A 11 1.12 18.03 18.12
CA ASN A 11 1.33 18.90 19.27
C ASN A 11 0.15 18.86 20.27
N THR A 12 -1.06 18.58 19.80
CA THR A 12 -2.28 18.57 20.62
C THR A 12 -2.50 17.23 21.31
N TYR A 13 -2.30 16.13 20.58
CA TYR A 13 -2.63 14.77 21.05
C TYR A 13 -1.40 13.96 21.49
N GLY A 14 -0.20 14.36 21.07
CA GLY A 14 1.05 13.68 21.41
C GLY A 14 1.42 12.55 20.45
N LYS A 15 2.70 12.16 20.45
CA LYS A 15 3.25 11.16 19.51
C LYS A 15 2.69 9.76 19.72
N ASP A 16 2.43 9.36 20.96
CA ASP A 16 1.91 8.01 21.26
C ASP A 16 0.50 7.86 20.70
N ALA A 17 -0.39 8.82 20.97
CA ALA A 17 -1.75 8.81 20.44
C ALA A 17 -1.78 8.84 18.90
N GLN A 18 -0.91 9.62 18.25
CA GLN A 18 -0.81 9.60 16.79
C GLN A 18 -0.20 8.28 16.26
N SER A 19 0.69 7.63 17.01
CA SER A 19 1.22 6.31 16.64
C SER A 19 0.14 5.22 16.72
N ASP A 20 -0.76 5.30 17.71
CA ASP A 20 -1.92 4.42 17.81
C ASP A 20 -2.88 4.63 16.61
N MET A 21 -3.13 5.88 16.21
CA MET A 21 -3.91 6.17 15.00
C MET A 21 -3.28 5.56 13.74
N VAL A 22 -1.95 5.67 13.58
CA VAL A 22 -1.24 5.03 12.45
C VAL A 22 -1.52 3.52 12.40
N ILE A 23 -1.54 2.86 13.56
CA ILE A 23 -1.80 1.42 13.65
C ILE A 23 -3.26 1.13 13.27
N GLU A 24 -4.21 1.91 13.78
CA GLU A 24 -5.64 1.77 13.49
C GLU A 24 -5.90 1.88 11.99
N GLU A 25 -5.49 2.99 11.36
CA GLU A 25 -5.74 3.23 9.93
C GLU A 25 -5.09 2.17 9.02
N ALA A 26 -3.88 1.71 9.39
CA ALA A 26 -3.20 0.65 8.65
C ALA A 26 -3.96 -0.70 8.73
N LEU A 27 -4.56 -1.01 9.88
CA LEU A 27 -5.40 -2.20 10.06
C LEU A 27 -6.74 -2.07 9.33
N GLU A 28 -7.34 -0.89 9.32
CA GLU A 28 -8.58 -0.62 8.60
C GLU A 28 -8.39 -0.76 7.09
N LEU A 29 -7.31 -0.22 6.53
CA LEU A 29 -6.95 -0.43 5.12
C LEU A 29 -6.77 -1.93 4.79
N ALA A 30 -6.05 -2.67 5.64
CA ALA A 30 -5.87 -4.11 5.45
C ALA A 30 -7.21 -4.86 5.45
N LEU A 31 -8.12 -4.51 6.36
CA LEU A 31 -9.46 -5.09 6.44
C LEU A 31 -10.33 -4.69 5.24
N ALA A 32 -10.26 -3.44 4.77
CA ALA A 32 -11.00 -2.97 3.61
C ALA A 32 -10.58 -3.73 2.34
N ILE A 33 -9.27 -3.89 2.12
CA ILE A 33 -8.73 -4.69 1.00
C ILE A 33 -9.24 -6.13 1.08
N LEU A 34 -9.21 -6.75 2.27
CA LEU A 34 -9.69 -8.12 2.46
C LEU A 34 -11.19 -8.25 2.14
N LYS A 35 -12.01 -7.29 2.60
CA LYS A 35 -13.46 -7.25 2.33
C LYS A 35 -13.74 -7.09 0.83
N HIS A 36 -13.00 -6.21 0.14
CA HIS A 36 -13.14 -6.03 -1.31
C HIS A 36 -12.76 -7.29 -2.09
N ARG A 37 -11.62 -7.92 -1.78
CA ARG A 37 -11.20 -9.20 -2.37
C ARG A 37 -12.25 -10.30 -2.17
N ARG A 38 -12.84 -10.36 -0.99
CA ARG A 38 -13.90 -11.34 -0.68
C ARG A 38 -15.16 -11.10 -1.49
N ALA A 39 -15.59 -9.84 -1.66
CA ALA A 39 -16.76 -9.50 -2.45
C ALA A 39 -16.63 -9.96 -3.91
N ILE A 40 -15.45 -9.78 -4.51
CA ILE A 40 -15.14 -10.29 -5.86
C ILE A 40 -15.21 -11.82 -5.89
N ARG A 41 -14.51 -12.51 -4.98
CA ARG A 41 -14.45 -13.97 -4.95
C ARG A 41 -15.82 -14.63 -4.76
N CYS A 42 -16.72 -13.98 -4.03
CA CYS A 42 -18.06 -14.48 -3.75
C CYS A 42 -19.10 -14.05 -4.81
N ASN A 43 -18.68 -13.41 -5.92
CA ASN A 43 -19.57 -12.90 -6.96
C ASN A 43 -20.72 -12.05 -6.39
N CYS A 44 -20.41 -11.16 -5.45
CA CYS A 44 -21.39 -10.19 -4.94
C CYS A 44 -21.87 -9.25 -6.05
N SER A 45 -22.97 -8.52 -5.81
CA SER A 45 -23.46 -7.51 -6.77
C SER A 45 -22.40 -6.45 -7.09
N GLU A 46 -22.45 -5.88 -8.29
CA GLU A 46 -21.53 -4.82 -8.71
C GLU A 46 -21.58 -3.60 -7.78
N GLU A 47 -22.79 -3.25 -7.33
CA GLU A 47 -23.10 -2.31 -6.26
C GLU A 47 -22.26 -2.58 -5.00
N HIS A 48 -22.27 -3.82 -4.51
CA HIS A 48 -21.55 -4.19 -3.29
C HIS A 48 -20.05 -4.16 -3.50
N ILE A 49 -19.57 -4.61 -4.67
CA ILE A 49 -18.14 -4.55 -5.03
C ILE A 49 -17.67 -3.10 -5.08
N LYS A 50 -18.47 -2.20 -5.68
CA LYS A 50 -18.21 -0.76 -5.72
C LYS A 50 -18.14 -0.17 -4.32
N LEU A 51 -19.13 -0.44 -3.47
CA LEU A 51 -19.11 0.01 -2.08
C LEU A 51 -17.81 -0.43 -1.36
N ARG A 52 -17.41 -1.70 -1.51
CA ARG A 52 -16.16 -2.18 -0.90
C ARG A 52 -14.91 -1.51 -1.47
N LYS A 53 -14.93 -1.13 -2.75
CA LYS A 53 -13.84 -0.38 -3.37
C LYS A 53 -13.79 1.06 -2.84
N ASP A 54 -14.93 1.70 -2.67
CA ASP A 54 -15.02 3.06 -2.12
C ASP A 54 -14.44 3.10 -0.70
N ASN A 55 -14.75 2.11 0.15
CA ASN A 55 -14.08 1.96 1.45
C ASN A 55 -12.55 1.81 1.33
N VAL A 56 -12.03 1.02 0.37
CA VAL A 56 -10.57 0.92 0.19
C VAL A 56 -9.94 2.28 -0.16
N VAL A 57 -10.66 3.14 -0.88
CA VAL A 57 -10.18 4.50 -1.21
C VAL A 57 -10.12 5.37 0.03
N GLU A 58 -11.14 5.31 0.88
CA GLU A 58 -11.22 6.03 2.16
C GLU A 58 -10.05 5.65 3.07
N GLU A 59 -9.92 4.36 3.43
CA GLU A 59 -8.85 3.92 4.32
C GLU A 59 -7.43 4.15 3.74
N CYS A 60 -7.31 4.17 2.41
CA CYS A 60 -6.05 4.49 1.74
C CYS A 60 -5.71 5.97 1.89
N ALA A 61 -6.70 6.86 1.83
CA ALA A 61 -6.51 8.27 2.10
C ALA A 61 -6.09 8.50 3.56
N ASP A 62 -6.77 7.85 4.50
CA ASP A 62 -6.47 7.99 5.93
C ASP A 62 -5.09 7.42 6.28
N THR A 63 -4.76 6.22 5.77
CA THR A 63 -3.41 5.66 5.89
C THR A 63 -2.34 6.58 5.30
N ARG A 64 -2.59 7.23 4.15
CA ARG A 64 -1.62 8.18 3.56
C ARG A 64 -1.39 9.40 4.44
N ILE A 65 -2.42 9.90 5.13
CA ILE A 65 -2.29 10.98 6.10
C ILE A 65 -1.46 10.50 7.29
N MET A 66 -1.72 9.29 7.78
CA MET A 66 -0.96 8.72 8.90
C MET A 66 0.50 8.45 8.57
N LEU A 67 0.83 7.99 7.35
CA LEU A 67 2.21 7.85 6.89
C LEU A 67 2.96 9.20 6.87
N GLU A 68 2.27 10.29 6.54
CA GLU A 68 2.87 11.62 6.63
C GLU A 68 3.14 12.00 8.09
N GLN A 69 2.24 11.67 9.02
CA GLN A 69 2.51 11.87 10.45
C GLN A 69 3.70 11.06 10.95
N VAL A 70 3.89 9.83 10.46
CA VAL A 70 5.11 9.04 10.76
C VAL A 70 6.35 9.80 10.29
N ASN A 71 6.37 10.28 9.04
CA ASN A 71 7.51 11.06 8.53
C ASN A 71 7.82 12.26 9.43
N MET A 72 6.80 12.99 9.89
CA MET A 72 6.97 14.16 10.77
C MET A 72 7.41 13.80 12.19
N MET A 73 6.88 12.71 12.76
CA MET A 73 7.19 12.30 14.13
C MET A 73 8.61 11.74 14.29
N PHE A 74 9.13 11.10 13.23
CA PHE A 74 10.44 10.43 13.21
C PHE A 74 11.50 11.15 12.37
N ASP A 75 11.14 12.24 11.69
CA ASP A 75 12.02 13.01 10.79
C ASP A 75 12.71 12.12 9.73
N CYS A 76 11.94 11.22 9.11
CA CYS A 76 12.47 10.14 8.27
C CYS A 76 12.05 10.20 6.79
N GLU A 77 11.45 11.30 6.34
CA GLU A 77 10.90 11.45 4.96
C GLU A 77 11.94 11.05 3.89
N LYS A 78 13.16 11.58 4.00
CA LYS A 78 14.25 11.28 3.04
C LYS A 78 14.69 9.83 3.05
N ASP A 79 14.78 9.22 4.23
CA ASP A 79 15.22 7.82 4.37
C ASP A 79 14.15 6.87 3.83
N VAL A 80 12.87 7.19 4.06
CA VAL A 80 11.72 6.47 3.50
C VAL A 80 11.73 6.55 1.98
N ASP A 81 11.96 7.72 1.38
CA ASP A 81 12.03 7.89 -0.07
C ASP A 81 13.14 7.04 -0.70
N GLN A 82 14.33 7.01 -0.09
CA GLN A 82 15.43 6.15 -0.54
C GLN A 82 15.07 4.66 -0.45
N GLN A 83 14.40 4.25 0.64
CA GLN A 83 13.93 2.88 0.80
C GLN A 83 12.85 2.52 -0.22
N ILE A 84 11.97 3.45 -0.59
CA ILE A 84 10.97 3.26 -1.64
C ILE A 84 11.66 3.02 -2.98
N GLU A 85 12.60 3.89 -3.38
CA GLU A 85 13.33 3.75 -4.64
C GLU A 85 14.03 2.38 -4.74
N PHE A 86 14.77 2.01 -3.69
CA PHE A 86 15.45 0.72 -3.61
C PHE A 86 14.47 -0.45 -3.77
N LYS A 87 13.34 -0.44 -3.04
CA LYS A 87 12.34 -1.51 -3.09
C LYS A 87 11.64 -1.59 -4.44
N VAL A 88 11.36 -0.46 -5.08
CA VAL A 88 10.75 -0.40 -6.43
C VAL A 88 11.72 -0.95 -7.48
N ASN A 89 13.00 -0.57 -7.44
CA ASN A 89 14.00 -1.09 -8.35
C ASN A 89 14.19 -2.61 -8.18
N ARG A 90 14.23 -3.10 -6.93
CA ARG A 90 14.25 -4.54 -6.63
C ARG A 90 13.01 -5.28 -7.18
N LEU A 91 11.83 -4.65 -7.13
CA LEU A 91 10.62 -5.24 -7.69
C LEU A 91 10.69 -5.33 -9.22
N LYS A 92 11.21 -4.30 -9.89
CA LYS A 92 11.46 -4.32 -11.35
C LYS A 92 12.36 -5.48 -11.74
N GLU A 93 13.50 -5.64 -11.08
CA GLU A 93 14.42 -6.75 -11.35
C GLU A 93 13.79 -8.14 -11.17
N ARG A 94 12.90 -8.31 -10.18
CA ARG A 94 12.18 -9.58 -9.99
C ARG A 94 11.25 -9.87 -11.16
N MET A 95 10.48 -8.86 -11.58
CA MET A 95 9.59 -9.01 -12.74
C MET A 95 10.40 -9.32 -13.99
N ASP A 96 11.49 -8.60 -14.27
CA ASP A 96 12.33 -8.82 -15.45
C ASP A 96 12.93 -10.24 -15.50
N LYS A 97 13.31 -10.80 -14.34
CA LYS A 97 13.77 -12.19 -14.23
C LYS A 97 12.64 -13.19 -14.52
N GLU A 98 11.43 -12.95 -14.02
CA GLU A 98 10.25 -13.78 -14.35
C GLU A 98 9.86 -13.68 -15.83
N PHE A 99 10.05 -12.52 -16.47
CA PHE A 99 9.93 -12.37 -17.92
C PHE A 99 11.01 -13.15 -18.67
N CYS A 100 12.27 -13.10 -18.21
CA CYS A 100 13.39 -13.80 -18.85
C CYS A 100 13.28 -15.33 -18.77
N GLN A 101 12.81 -15.89 -17.65
CA GLN A 101 12.59 -17.33 -17.49
C GLN A 101 11.49 -17.88 -18.42
N ARG A 102 10.43 -17.11 -18.69
CA ARG A 102 9.42 -17.49 -19.68
C ARG A 102 9.98 -17.61 -21.11
N CYS A 103 11.00 -16.83 -21.46
CA CYS A 103 11.61 -16.91 -22.79
C CYS A 103 12.48 -18.17 -22.95
N THR A 104 13.13 -18.66 -21.89
CA THR A 104 13.90 -19.91 -21.96
C THR A 104 13.02 -21.15 -22.07
N ASP A 105 11.81 -21.12 -21.51
CA ASP A 105 10.86 -22.24 -21.59
C ASP A 105 10.23 -22.39 -22.99
N PHE A 106 10.11 -21.30 -23.77
CA PHE A 106 9.58 -21.36 -25.14
C PHE A 106 10.60 -21.92 -26.16
N THR A 107 11.91 -21.74 -25.92
CA THR A 107 12.96 -22.29 -26.80
C THR A 107 13.15 -23.79 -26.58
N LEU A 108 12.99 -24.29 -25.35
CA LEU A 108 13.13 -25.72 -25.02
C LEU A 108 11.96 -26.60 -25.47
N MET A 109 10.80 -26.02 -25.82
CA MET A 109 9.66 -26.78 -26.37
C MET A 109 9.66 -26.91 -27.90
N ASN A 110 10.58 -26.24 -28.62
CA ASN A 110 10.66 -26.28 -30.09
C ASN A 110 11.92 -27.00 -30.63
N GLU A 111 12.70 -27.68 -29.78
CA GLU A 111 13.85 -28.52 -30.19
C GLU A 111 13.54 -30.03 -30.12
N VAL A 112 12.25 -30.42 -30.03
CA VAL A 112 11.81 -31.82 -30.11
C VAL A 112 10.83 -32.00 -31.28
N GLU A 113 11.32 -31.74 -32.49
CA GLU A 113 10.83 -32.35 -33.74
C GLU A 113 12.00 -33.06 -34.42
#